data_AF-A0A8H3J006-F1
#
_entry.id   AF-A0A8H3J006-F1
#
_cell.length_a   1.000
_cell.length_b   1.000
_cell.length_c   1.000
_cell.angle_alpha   90.00
_cell.angle_beta   90.00
_cell.angle_gamma   90.00
#
_symmetry.space_group_name_H-M   'P 1'
#
loop_
_entity.id
_entity.type
_entity.pdbx_description
1 polymer ?
#
loop_
_entity_poly.entity_id
_entity_poly.type
_entity_poly.pdbx_seq_one_letter_code
_entity_poly.pdbx_strand_id
1 'polypeptide(L)'
;MGSHLQQTTATWFRFLVKQVETGGGIDQRGYEWYEMGFFTRWKSPGEQTIFCFDIPQTLRDRLRTYFLSPSAPPKLLDVYSLHMIVIDEIIQLFDASVWSLRDIVRVTELNRLDAAQQGSMFPLLHDFARHTVHSSETLDVAIDTLASILGQHEWFSEAGWSYMNIDSIVSQCTRRHLRFQIQMMRSLRARSKANEARLRNEIDLAFNTIAQCDSKIMVRISEAVQSDSAAMKTIAVLTLTFLPATFVSAVFSMTFFNFSPGSEAYQEAWVVSEKIWIYFAISLPLTVITILSWLMWQRTTSRAFLVL
;
A
#
# COMPACT_ATOMS: atom_id res chain seq x y z
N MET A 1 -47.31 29.16 46.62
CA MET A 1 -46.40 28.01 46.45
C MET A 1 -45.81 28.09 45.05
N GLY A 2 -44.71 28.84 44.88
CA GLY A 2 -44.01 28.94 43.61
C GLY A 2 -43.06 27.77 43.46
N SER A 3 -43.28 26.93 42.47
CA SER A 3 -42.34 25.88 42.06
C SER A 3 -41.08 26.54 41.49
N HIS A 4 -40.05 26.71 42.33
CA HIS A 4 -38.68 26.93 41.84
C HIS A 4 -38.27 25.70 41.02
N LEU A 5 -38.47 25.76 39.70
CA LEU A 5 -37.86 24.82 38.76
C LEU A 5 -36.33 24.94 38.93
N GLN A 6 -35.72 24.00 39.64
CA GLN A 6 -34.26 23.82 39.60
C GLN A 6 -33.90 23.51 38.15
N GLN A 7 -33.40 24.50 37.41
CA GLN A 7 -32.96 24.34 36.03
C GLN A 7 -31.72 23.44 36.02
N THR A 8 -31.91 22.17 35.66
CA THR A 8 -30.81 21.24 35.42
C THR A 8 -30.28 21.43 34.00
N THR A 9 -28.98 21.62 33.85
CA THR A 9 -28.33 21.72 32.54
C THR A 9 -27.92 20.32 32.09
N ALA A 10 -28.18 19.98 30.84
CA ALA A 10 -27.74 18.74 30.24
C ALA A 10 -26.92 19.03 28.98
N THR A 11 -25.88 18.23 28.78
CA THR A 11 -25.06 18.29 27.56
C THR A 11 -24.83 16.87 27.04
N TRP A 12 -24.49 16.78 25.76
CA TRP A 12 -24.18 15.52 25.14
C TRP A 12 -23.10 15.71 24.09
N PHE A 13 -22.24 14.71 23.94
CA PHE A 13 -21.21 14.67 22.92
C PHE A 13 -20.85 13.23 22.58
N ARG A 14 -20.25 13.04 21.41
CA ARG A 14 -19.88 11.73 20.89
C ARG A 14 -18.47 11.80 20.33
N PHE A 15 -17.68 10.75 20.56
CA PHE A 15 -16.37 10.57 19.97
C PHE A 15 -16.31 9.23 19.25
N LEU A 16 -15.65 9.21 18.11
CA LEU A 16 -15.35 8.00 17.37
C LEU A 16 -13.84 7.79 17.37
N VAL A 17 -13.37 6.66 17.88
CA VAL A 17 -11.96 6.28 17.85
C VAL A 17 -11.83 4.94 17.14
N LYS A 18 -10.94 4.88 16.16
CA LYS A 18 -10.51 3.61 15.57
C LYS A 18 -9.22 3.18 16.24
N GLN A 19 -9.15 1.97 16.77
CA GLN A 19 -7.93 1.43 17.34
C GLN A 19 -7.49 0.21 16.54
N VAL A 20 -6.20 0.15 16.21
CA VAL A 20 -5.58 -1.04 15.63
C VAL A 20 -5.08 -1.91 16.78
N GLU A 21 -5.34 -3.22 16.71
CA GLU A 21 -4.91 -4.15 17.75
C GLU A 21 -3.38 -4.16 17.87
N THR A 22 -2.89 -4.02 19.10
CA THR A 22 -1.46 -4.08 19.42
C THR A 22 -1.10 -5.49 19.88
N GLY A 23 -0.61 -6.31 18.95
CA GLY A 23 -0.17 -7.69 19.23
C GLY A 23 -0.15 -8.53 17.95
N GLY A 24 0.72 -9.54 17.89
CA GLY A 24 0.84 -10.40 16.70
C GLY A 24 1.63 -9.80 15.53
N GLY A 25 1.87 -10.62 14.51
CA GLY A 25 2.46 -10.20 13.24
C GLY A 25 1.58 -9.19 12.52
N ILE A 26 2.16 -8.37 11.64
CA ILE A 26 1.44 -7.27 10.97
C ILE A 26 0.19 -7.78 10.22
N ASP A 27 0.28 -8.97 9.62
CA ASP A 27 -0.79 -9.63 8.85
C ASP A 27 -1.99 -10.11 9.68
N GLN A 28 -1.87 -10.13 11.02
CA GLN A 28 -2.91 -10.64 11.93
C GLN A 28 -3.62 -9.53 12.71
N ARG A 29 -3.26 -8.28 12.50
CA ARG A 29 -3.80 -7.18 13.29
C ARG A 29 -5.21 -6.84 12.86
N GLY A 30 -6.17 -7.04 13.76
CA GLY A 30 -7.53 -6.55 13.63
C GLY A 30 -7.63 -5.04 13.91
N TYR A 31 -8.86 -4.55 13.81
CA TYR A 31 -9.20 -3.19 14.23
C TYR A 31 -10.52 -3.20 14.97
N GLU A 32 -10.64 -2.27 15.91
CA GLU A 32 -11.85 -2.06 16.69
C GLU A 32 -12.29 -0.59 16.56
N TRP A 33 -13.60 -0.37 16.53
CA TRP A 33 -14.21 0.95 16.52
C TRP A 33 -14.89 1.20 17.85
N TYR A 34 -14.60 2.35 18.46
CA TYR A 34 -15.23 2.80 19.69
C TYR A 34 -16.10 4.01 19.40
N GLU A 35 -17.41 3.77 19.35
CA GLU A 35 -18.47 4.75 19.14
C GLU A 35 -18.97 5.30 20.48
N MET A 36 -18.13 6.08 21.16
CA MET A 36 -18.38 6.48 22.54
C MET A 36 -19.37 7.65 22.61
N GLY A 37 -20.46 7.46 23.37
CA GLY A 37 -21.45 8.49 23.66
C GLY A 37 -21.35 8.96 25.12
N PHE A 38 -21.52 10.26 25.34
CA PHE A 38 -21.49 10.85 26.67
C PHE A 38 -22.66 11.80 26.87
N PHE A 39 -23.40 11.60 27.95
CA PHE A 39 -24.48 12.50 28.36
C PHE A 39 -24.18 12.98 29.78
N THR A 40 -24.10 14.28 29.98
CA THR A 40 -23.89 14.86 31.31
C THR A 40 -25.11 15.60 31.78
N ARG A 41 -25.37 15.51 33.08
CA ARG A 41 -26.39 16.28 33.79
C ARG A 41 -25.72 17.03 34.93
N TRP A 42 -25.95 18.33 34.96
CA TRP A 42 -25.49 19.24 35.99
C TRP A 42 -26.69 19.79 36.75
N LYS A 43 -26.61 19.80 38.09
CA LYS A 43 -27.67 20.36 38.94
C LYS A 43 -27.16 21.52 39.80
N SER A 44 -25.99 21.37 40.42
CA SER A 44 -25.34 22.41 41.21
C SER A 44 -23.83 22.17 41.28
N PRO A 45 -23.00 23.14 41.71
CA PRO A 45 -21.57 22.91 41.91
C PRO A 45 -21.33 21.73 42.86
N GLY A 46 -20.59 20.71 42.40
CA GLY A 46 -20.36 19.45 43.11
C GLY A 46 -21.39 18.34 42.84
N GLU A 47 -22.56 18.65 42.24
CA GLU A 47 -23.60 17.68 41.90
C GLU A 47 -23.74 17.53 40.38
N GLN A 48 -22.91 16.64 39.81
CA GLN A 48 -22.89 16.31 38.39
C GLN A 48 -22.93 14.80 38.18
N THR A 49 -23.53 14.37 37.07
CA THR A 49 -23.55 12.96 36.68
C THR A 49 -23.25 12.84 35.20
N ILE A 50 -22.42 11.88 34.82
CA ILE A 50 -22.15 11.53 33.44
C ILE A 50 -22.56 10.08 33.17
N PHE A 51 -23.27 9.87 32.08
CA PHE A 51 -23.59 8.58 31.52
C PHE A 51 -22.65 8.34 30.33
N CYS A 52 -21.90 7.24 30.39
CA CYS A 52 -20.96 6.84 29.34
C CYS A 52 -21.51 5.62 28.63
N PHE A 53 -21.63 5.69 27.31
CA PHE A 53 -22.15 4.64 26.43
C PHE A 53 -21.00 4.11 25.56
N ASP A 54 -20.95 2.79 25.39
CA ASP A 54 -20.03 2.10 24.48
C ASP A 54 -18.54 2.46 24.66
N ILE A 55 -18.16 2.71 25.92
CA ILE A 55 -16.76 3.00 26.28
C ILE A 55 -15.91 1.72 26.38
N PRO A 56 -14.66 1.74 25.89
CA PRO A 56 -13.71 0.64 26.05
C PRO A 56 -13.52 0.25 27.52
N GLN A 57 -13.22 -1.03 27.78
CA GLN A 57 -12.91 -1.48 29.14
C GLN A 57 -11.73 -0.71 29.74
N THR A 58 -10.69 -0.45 28.95
CA THR A 58 -9.52 0.32 29.37
C THR A 58 -9.89 1.74 29.81
N LEU A 59 -10.79 2.42 29.08
CA LEU A 59 -11.28 3.75 29.43
C LEU A 59 -12.12 3.70 30.71
N ARG A 60 -13.01 2.70 30.83
CA ARG A 60 -13.85 2.48 32.01
C ARG A 60 -13.01 2.30 33.27
N ASP A 61 -11.96 1.51 33.21
CA ASP A 61 -11.12 1.20 34.36
C ASP A 61 -10.27 2.41 34.77
N ARG A 62 -9.77 3.20 33.83
CA ARG A 62 -9.08 4.47 34.12
C ARG A 62 -10.01 5.49 34.77
N LEU A 63 -11.21 5.68 34.24
CA LEU A 63 -12.21 6.57 34.85
C LEU A 63 -12.60 6.11 36.26
N ARG A 64 -12.85 4.80 36.44
CA ARG A 64 -13.14 4.23 37.78
C ARG A 64 -12.00 4.49 38.75
N THR A 65 -10.76 4.25 38.33
CA THR A 65 -9.58 4.49 39.17
C THR A 65 -9.46 5.95 39.54
N TYR A 66 -9.66 6.87 38.58
CA TYR A 66 -9.62 8.31 38.82
C TYR A 66 -10.67 8.78 39.82
N PHE A 67 -11.93 8.37 39.66
CA PHE A 67 -13.03 8.82 40.52
C PHE A 67 -13.10 8.10 41.88
N LEU A 68 -12.57 6.88 41.99
CA LEU A 68 -12.54 6.09 43.24
C LEU A 68 -11.24 6.28 44.03
N SER A 69 -10.26 7.02 43.51
CA SER A 69 -9.00 7.28 44.21
C SER A 69 -9.26 8.08 45.51
N PRO A 70 -8.67 7.69 46.66
CA PRO A 70 -8.83 8.41 47.93
C PRO A 70 -8.17 9.80 47.95
N SER A 71 -7.29 10.07 46.99
CA SER A 71 -6.53 11.32 46.89
C SER A 71 -7.40 12.44 46.31
N ALA A 72 -8.09 13.18 47.18
CA ALA A 72 -8.84 14.41 46.88
C ALA A 72 -9.76 14.35 45.64
N PRO A 73 -11.09 14.13 45.80
CA PRO A 73 -11.99 14.02 44.68
C PRO A 73 -11.97 15.28 43.80
N PRO A 74 -12.17 15.15 42.47
CA PRO A 74 -12.15 16.28 41.56
C PRO A 74 -13.23 17.29 41.95
N LYS A 75 -12.85 18.57 41.99
CA LYS A 75 -13.79 19.66 42.30
C LYS A 75 -14.65 19.94 41.08
N LEU A 76 -15.87 19.40 41.05
CA LEU A 76 -16.84 19.53 39.96
C LEU A 76 -17.60 20.87 40.02
N LEU A 77 -16.87 21.97 39.90
CA LEU A 77 -17.38 23.32 40.15
C LEU A 77 -17.97 24.00 38.91
N ASP A 78 -17.54 23.60 37.72
CA ASP A 78 -18.02 24.10 36.43
C ASP A 78 -18.91 23.08 35.70
N VAL A 79 -19.89 23.52 34.92
CA VAL A 79 -20.77 22.66 34.08
C VAL A 79 -19.98 21.64 33.24
N TYR A 80 -18.81 22.02 32.73
CA TYR A 80 -17.97 21.17 31.88
C TYR A 80 -16.86 20.44 32.65
N SER A 81 -16.88 20.42 33.98
CA SER A 81 -15.83 19.76 34.80
C SER A 81 -15.66 18.28 34.48
N LEU A 82 -16.77 17.54 34.36
CA LEU A 82 -16.72 16.13 33.96
C LEU A 82 -16.24 15.93 32.52
N HIS A 83 -16.50 16.88 31.62
CA HIS A 83 -16.05 16.79 30.22
C HIS A 83 -14.52 16.85 30.19
N MET A 84 -13.91 17.78 30.92
CA MET A 84 -12.45 17.90 30.99
C MET A 84 -11.81 16.55 31.36
N ILE A 85 -12.29 15.91 32.42
CA ILE A 85 -11.76 14.63 32.90
C ILE A 85 -11.91 13.54 31.84
N VAL A 86 -13.10 13.40 31.26
CA VAL A 86 -13.38 12.36 30.27
C VAL A 86 -12.62 12.60 28.96
N ILE A 87 -12.51 13.85 28.52
CA ILE A 87 -11.78 14.21 27.31
C ILE A 87 -10.28 13.94 27.47
N ASP A 88 -9.68 14.16 28.66
CA ASP A 88 -8.28 13.80 28.90
C ASP A 88 -8.05 12.31 28.65
N GLU A 89 -8.97 11.45 29.10
CA GLU A 89 -8.89 10.02 28.89
C GLU A 89 -9.17 9.58 27.45
N ILE A 90 -10.01 10.32 26.73
CA ILE A 90 -10.26 10.11 25.28
C ILE A 90 -9.04 10.52 24.46
N ILE A 91 -8.35 11.61 24.84
CA ILE A 91 -7.10 12.03 24.21
C ILE A 91 -6.06 10.91 24.31
N GLN A 92 -5.98 10.19 25.44
CA GLN A 92 -5.09 9.03 25.57
C GLN A 92 -5.45 7.90 24.60
N LEU A 93 -6.75 7.67 24.33
CA LEU A 93 -7.18 6.69 23.33
C LEU A 93 -6.77 7.10 21.91
N PHE A 94 -6.95 8.38 21.57
CA PHE A 94 -6.50 8.91 20.28
C PHE A 94 -4.97 8.86 20.14
N ASP A 95 -4.23 9.16 21.20
CA ASP A 95 -2.78 9.02 21.20
C ASP A 95 -2.40 7.56 20.93
N ALA A 96 -2.91 6.61 21.72
CA ALA A 96 -2.65 5.18 21.52
C ALA A 96 -2.98 4.71 20.08
N SER A 97 -4.10 5.17 19.51
CA SER A 97 -4.48 4.91 18.12
C SER A 97 -3.43 5.43 17.12
N VAL A 98 -3.04 6.70 17.21
CA VAL A 98 -2.03 7.31 16.32
C VAL A 98 -0.67 6.63 16.46
N TRP A 99 -0.28 6.26 17.67
CA TRP A 99 0.98 5.56 17.93
C TRP A 99 0.98 4.15 17.33
N SER A 100 -0.12 3.39 17.45
CA SER A 100 -0.23 2.05 16.88
C SER A 100 -0.02 2.05 15.35
N LEU A 101 -0.57 3.05 14.65
CA LEU A 101 -0.41 3.24 13.21
C LEU A 101 1.01 3.67 12.84
N ARG A 102 1.60 4.57 13.61
CA ARG A 102 2.99 4.97 13.39
C ARG A 102 3.94 3.79 13.51
N ASP A 103 3.73 2.89 14.47
CA ASP A 103 4.60 1.74 14.67
C ASP A 103 4.58 0.81 13.47
N ILE A 104 3.45 0.68 12.78
CA ILE A 104 3.35 -0.06 11.52
C ILE A 104 4.20 0.59 10.42
N VAL A 105 4.08 1.91 10.25
CA VAL A 105 4.91 2.68 9.31
C VAL A 105 6.38 2.47 9.65
N ARG A 106 6.74 2.53 10.93
CA ARG A 106 8.11 2.37 11.40
C ARG A 106 8.68 0.99 11.09
N VAL A 107 7.92 -0.08 11.33
CA VAL A 107 8.36 -1.44 11.02
C VAL A 107 8.58 -1.61 9.51
N THR A 108 7.69 -1.04 8.70
CA THR A 108 7.83 -1.04 7.24
C THR A 108 9.13 -0.35 6.80
N GLU A 109 9.41 0.84 7.34
CA GLU A 109 10.62 1.60 7.02
C GLU A 109 11.91 0.85 7.39
N LEU A 110 11.89 0.02 8.44
CA LEU A 110 13.05 -0.76 8.88
C LEU A 110 13.28 -2.00 8.00
N ASN A 111 12.23 -2.56 7.41
CA ASN A 111 12.28 -3.80 6.64
C ASN A 111 12.52 -3.59 5.13
N ARG A 112 13.04 -2.43 4.72
CA ARG A 112 13.28 -2.05 3.30
C ARG A 112 14.29 -2.93 2.54
N LEU A 113 15.01 -3.83 3.20
CA LEU A 113 16.19 -4.49 2.62
C LEU A 113 15.88 -5.67 1.70
N ASP A 114 14.66 -6.24 1.74
CA ASP A 114 14.30 -7.40 0.91
C ASP A 114 13.21 -7.07 -0.11
N ALA A 115 13.64 -6.76 -1.35
CA ALA A 115 12.73 -6.51 -2.47
C ALA A 115 11.75 -7.67 -2.75
N ALA A 116 12.12 -8.91 -2.39
CA ALA A 116 11.27 -10.09 -2.50
C ALA A 116 10.15 -10.12 -1.44
N GLN A 117 10.39 -9.59 -0.23
CA GLN A 117 9.36 -9.46 0.82
C GLN A 117 8.47 -8.22 0.62
N GLN A 118 8.98 -7.21 -0.10
CA GLN A 118 8.24 -5.97 -0.31
C GLN A 118 6.98 -6.16 -1.16
N GLY A 119 6.97 -7.14 -2.07
CA GLY A 119 5.79 -7.53 -2.84
C GLY A 119 4.66 -8.12 -1.98
N SER A 120 4.98 -8.95 -0.97
CA SER A 120 3.96 -9.56 -0.09
C SER A 120 3.40 -8.57 0.93
N MET A 121 4.18 -7.55 1.32
CA MET A 121 3.77 -6.51 2.27
C MET A 121 2.89 -5.41 1.61
N PHE A 122 2.77 -5.40 0.29
CA PHE A 122 2.09 -4.33 -0.44
C PHE A 122 0.58 -4.20 -0.16
N PRO A 123 -0.23 -5.28 -0.22
CA PRO A 123 -1.67 -5.18 0.07
C PRO A 123 -1.93 -4.66 1.48
N LEU A 124 -1.11 -5.14 2.42
CA LEU A 124 -1.16 -4.78 3.82
C LEU A 124 -0.85 -3.28 4.04
N LEU A 125 0.16 -2.74 3.36
CA LEU A 125 0.47 -1.29 3.41
C LEU A 125 -0.69 -0.43 2.92
N HIS A 126 -1.38 -0.89 1.88
CA HIS A 126 -2.52 -0.17 1.33
C HIS A 126 -3.72 -0.17 2.29
N ASP A 127 -3.98 -1.30 2.96
CA ASP A 127 -4.99 -1.37 4.01
C ASP A 127 -4.64 -0.44 5.17
N PHE A 128 -3.38 -0.39 5.62
CA PHE A 128 -2.97 0.56 6.66
C PHE A 128 -3.03 2.03 6.25
N ALA A 129 -2.84 2.33 4.97
CA ALA A 129 -3.05 3.69 4.46
C ALA A 129 -4.51 4.11 4.70
N ARG A 130 -5.46 3.21 4.41
CA ARG A 130 -6.87 3.43 4.72
C ARG A 130 -7.11 3.60 6.22
N HIS A 131 -6.47 2.81 7.08
CA HIS A 131 -6.58 2.98 8.54
C HIS A 131 -6.04 4.34 9.03
N THR A 132 -4.94 4.81 8.45
CA THR A 132 -4.34 6.10 8.78
C THR A 132 -5.21 7.28 8.34
N VAL A 133 -5.84 7.19 7.17
CA VAL A 133 -6.82 8.19 6.71
C VAL A 133 -8.01 8.29 7.68
N HIS A 134 -8.60 7.16 8.07
CA HIS A 134 -9.71 7.16 9.05
C HIS A 134 -9.29 7.73 10.42
N SER A 135 -8.06 7.47 10.88
CA SER A 135 -7.53 8.08 12.11
C SER A 135 -7.46 9.61 11.99
N SER A 136 -6.98 10.13 10.85
CA SER A 136 -6.97 11.57 10.59
C SER A 136 -8.38 12.18 10.55
N GLU A 137 -9.33 11.51 9.88
CA GLU A 137 -10.73 11.93 9.77
C GLU A 137 -11.45 11.96 11.14
N THR A 138 -11.26 10.93 11.95
CA THR A 138 -11.87 10.89 13.29
C THR A 138 -11.27 11.94 14.22
N LEU A 139 -9.96 12.22 14.13
CA LEU A 139 -9.31 13.33 14.84
C LEU A 139 -9.85 14.69 14.40
N ASP A 140 -10.11 14.86 13.10
CA ASP A 140 -10.77 16.03 12.51
C ASP A 140 -12.11 16.32 13.20
N VAL A 141 -13.02 15.35 13.17
CA VAL A 141 -14.35 15.45 13.78
C VAL A 141 -14.26 15.68 15.30
N ALA A 142 -13.30 15.02 15.96
CA ALA A 142 -13.08 15.18 17.39
C ALA A 142 -12.60 16.59 17.77
N ILE A 143 -11.73 17.21 16.97
CA ILE A 143 -11.30 18.61 17.15
C ILE A 143 -12.50 19.55 17.01
N ASP A 144 -13.35 19.35 16.00
CA ASP A 144 -14.53 20.18 15.78
C ASP A 144 -15.57 20.01 16.90
N THR A 145 -15.71 18.79 17.42
CA THR A 145 -16.56 18.49 18.59
C THR A 145 -16.05 19.24 19.82
N LEU A 146 -14.74 19.20 20.09
CA LEU A 146 -14.13 19.93 21.20
C LEU A 146 -14.22 21.45 21.04
N ALA A 147 -14.05 21.96 19.81
CA ALA A 147 -14.23 23.38 19.51
C ALA A 147 -15.68 23.82 19.75
N SER A 148 -16.65 22.97 19.42
CA SER A 148 -18.07 23.21 19.69
C SER A 148 -18.36 23.22 21.19
N ILE A 149 -17.79 22.28 21.96
CA ILE A 149 -17.89 22.25 23.42
C ILE A 149 -17.30 23.53 24.04
N LEU A 150 -16.13 23.97 23.57
CA LEU A 150 -15.52 25.22 24.02
C LEU A 150 -16.41 26.42 23.70
N GLY A 151 -16.96 26.50 22.49
CA GLY A 151 -17.87 27.58 22.09
C GLY A 151 -19.15 27.60 22.93
N GLN A 152 -19.71 26.43 23.24
CA GLN A 152 -20.85 26.32 24.16
C GLN A 152 -20.47 26.79 25.57
N HIS A 153 -19.32 26.38 26.10
CA HIS A 153 -18.83 26.85 27.39
C HIS A 153 -18.65 28.38 27.41
N GLU A 154 -18.05 28.97 26.37
CA GLU A 154 -17.88 30.43 26.24
C GLU A 154 -19.23 31.13 26.19
N TRP A 155 -20.17 30.62 25.38
CA TRP A 155 -21.54 31.12 25.35
C TRP A 155 -22.23 31.04 26.71
N PHE A 156 -22.08 29.93 27.44
CA PHE A 156 -22.63 29.77 28.79
C PHE A 156 -22.01 30.75 29.80
N SER A 157 -20.71 31.03 29.67
CA SER A 157 -20.00 31.97 30.54
C SER A 157 -20.37 33.42 30.25
N GLU A 158 -20.63 33.79 28.99
CA GLU A 158 -20.99 35.15 28.56
C GLU A 158 -22.48 35.45 28.75
N ALA A 159 -23.35 34.47 28.49
CA ALA A 159 -24.79 34.57 28.69
C ALA A 159 -25.17 34.76 30.18
N GLY A 160 -24.20 34.64 31.09
CA GLY A 160 -24.32 35.11 32.46
C GLY A 160 -25.48 34.47 33.19
N TRP A 161 -25.40 33.17 33.46
CA TRP A 161 -26.27 32.54 34.46
C TRP A 161 -25.91 33.10 35.84
N SER A 162 -26.41 34.31 36.14
CA SER A 162 -26.30 35.05 37.40
C SER A 162 -26.78 34.22 38.61
N TYR A 163 -27.45 33.09 38.35
CA TYR A 163 -28.09 32.17 39.28
C TYR A 163 -27.20 30.98 39.71
N MET A 164 -26.11 30.65 39.01
CA MET A 164 -25.31 29.45 39.30
C MET A 164 -24.10 29.69 40.22
N ASN A 165 -23.75 30.95 40.49
CA ASN A 165 -22.66 31.34 41.40
C ASN A 165 -21.31 30.64 41.10
N ILE A 166 -21.02 30.37 39.83
CA ILE A 166 -19.73 29.80 39.40
C ILE A 166 -18.69 30.92 39.44
N ASP A 167 -17.60 30.68 40.15
CA ASP A 167 -16.48 31.62 40.23
C ASP A 167 -15.88 31.86 38.84
N SER A 168 -15.73 33.13 38.47
CA SER A 168 -15.05 33.57 37.24
C SER A 168 -13.68 32.89 37.03
N ILE A 169 -12.94 32.62 38.11
CA ILE A 169 -11.64 31.95 38.05
C ILE A 169 -11.82 30.48 37.64
N VAL A 170 -12.84 29.79 38.17
CA VAL A 170 -13.14 28.40 37.84
C VAL A 170 -13.54 28.27 36.37
N SER A 171 -14.45 29.12 35.87
CA SER A 171 -14.83 29.15 34.45
C SER A 171 -13.62 29.43 33.54
N GLN A 172 -12.74 30.36 33.93
CA GLN A 172 -11.52 30.65 33.17
C GLN A 172 -10.56 29.45 33.14
N CYS A 173 -10.39 28.73 34.25
CA CYS A 173 -9.61 27.50 34.31
C CYS A 173 -10.17 26.42 33.39
N THR A 174 -11.49 26.21 33.42
CA THR A 174 -12.17 25.25 32.53
C THR A 174 -11.94 25.59 31.06
N ARG A 175 -12.15 26.85 30.69
CA ARG A 175 -11.89 27.35 29.33
C ARG A 175 -10.45 27.12 28.88
N ARG A 176 -9.48 27.39 29.76
CA ARG A 176 -8.05 27.19 29.46
C ARG A 176 -7.74 25.72 29.23
N HIS A 177 -8.29 24.82 30.05
CA HIS A 177 -8.09 23.38 29.92
C HIS A 177 -8.70 22.83 28.63
N LEU A 178 -9.94 23.22 28.31
CA LEU A 178 -10.57 22.83 27.03
C LEU A 178 -9.75 23.28 25.82
N ARG A 179 -9.19 24.49 25.84
CA ARG A 179 -8.28 24.97 24.78
C ARG A 179 -7.00 24.13 24.71
N PHE A 180 -6.44 23.73 25.84
CA PHE A 180 -5.29 22.84 25.88
C PHE A 180 -5.61 21.47 25.26
N GLN A 181 -6.76 20.88 25.60
CA GLN A 181 -7.24 19.62 25.02
C GLN A 181 -7.42 19.69 23.51
N ILE A 182 -8.02 20.78 22.99
CA ILE A 182 -8.11 21.04 21.55
C ILE A 182 -6.71 21.09 20.91
N GLN A 183 -5.76 21.78 21.55
CA GLN A 183 -4.40 21.88 21.03
C GLN A 183 -3.67 20.53 21.03
N MET A 184 -3.90 19.70 22.05
CA MET A 184 -3.37 18.34 22.10
C MET A 184 -3.92 17.47 20.96
N MET A 185 -5.24 17.52 20.73
CA MET A 185 -5.88 16.83 19.60
C MET A 185 -5.39 17.32 18.25
N ARG A 186 -5.18 18.63 18.06
CA ARG A 186 -4.54 19.18 16.85
C ARG A 186 -3.13 18.65 16.65
N SER A 187 -2.37 18.48 17.74
CA SER A 187 -1.02 17.92 17.69
C SER A 187 -1.03 16.45 17.29
N LEU A 188 -1.99 15.66 17.81
CA LEU A 188 -2.21 14.27 17.38
C LEU A 188 -2.62 14.17 15.91
N ARG A 189 -3.49 15.08 15.45
CA ARG A 189 -3.86 15.17 14.04
C ARG A 189 -2.67 15.49 13.14
N ALA A 190 -1.82 16.44 13.53
CA ALA A 190 -0.62 16.76 12.77
C ALA A 190 0.32 15.55 12.65
N ARG A 191 0.45 14.77 13.73
CA ARG A 191 1.19 13.49 13.71
C ARG A 191 0.54 12.46 12.79
N SER A 192 -0.79 12.30 12.85
CA SER A 192 -1.54 11.40 11.97
C SER A 192 -1.31 11.74 10.50
N LYS A 193 -1.38 13.03 10.13
CA LYS A 193 -1.07 13.51 8.77
C LYS A 193 0.39 13.25 8.35
N ALA A 194 1.34 13.43 9.27
CA ALA A 194 2.74 13.11 8.98
C ALA A 194 2.96 11.61 8.76
N ASN A 195 2.29 10.76 9.54
CA ASN A 195 2.32 9.30 9.34
C ASN A 195 1.68 8.90 8.01
N GLU A 196 0.58 9.53 7.62
CA GLU A 196 -0.05 9.31 6.31
C GLU A 196 0.90 9.64 5.16
N ALA A 197 1.56 10.80 5.21
CA ALA A 197 2.52 11.21 4.20
C ALA A 197 3.71 10.24 4.11
N ARG A 198 4.24 9.79 5.27
CA ARG A 198 5.31 8.80 5.31
C ARG A 198 4.88 7.47 4.71
N LEU A 199 3.70 6.97 5.08
CA LEU A 199 3.18 5.71 4.55
C LEU A 199 2.95 5.78 3.04
N ARG A 200 2.43 6.91 2.53
CA ARG A 200 2.28 7.14 1.09
C ARG A 200 3.62 7.08 0.36
N ASN A 201 4.64 7.73 0.91
CA ASN A 201 6.00 7.66 0.35
C ASN A 201 6.55 6.22 0.32
N GLU A 202 6.28 5.40 1.34
CA GLU A 202 6.70 3.99 1.35
C GLU A 202 5.97 3.16 0.29
N ILE A 203 4.67 3.40 0.08
CA ILE A 203 3.87 2.76 -0.97
C ILE A 203 4.44 3.12 -2.35
N ASP A 204 4.72 4.39 -2.60
CA ASP A 204 5.28 4.86 -3.87
C ASP A 204 6.69 4.29 -4.11
N LEU A 205 7.52 4.21 -3.06
CA LEU A 205 8.83 3.59 -3.13
C LEU A 205 8.73 2.10 -3.47
N ALA A 206 7.80 1.37 -2.85
CA ALA A 206 7.56 -0.04 -3.14
C ALA A 206 7.15 -0.25 -4.60
N PHE A 207 6.23 0.56 -5.13
CA PHE A 207 5.81 0.50 -6.54
C PHE A 207 6.96 0.72 -7.50
N ASN A 208 7.76 1.78 -7.28
CA ASN A 208 8.90 2.09 -8.13
C ASN A 208 9.95 0.97 -8.10
N THR A 209 10.16 0.36 -6.92
CA THR A 209 11.10 -0.76 -6.75
C THR A 209 10.63 -2.00 -7.51
N ILE A 210 9.34 -2.34 -7.42
CA ILE A 210 8.74 -3.47 -8.15
C ILE A 210 8.85 -3.23 -9.66
N ALA A 211 8.46 -2.05 -10.15
CA ALA A 211 8.56 -1.69 -11.57
C ALA A 211 10.00 -1.76 -12.10
N GLN A 212 10.98 -1.36 -11.28
CA GLN A 212 12.40 -1.47 -11.62
C GLN A 212 12.85 -2.94 -11.67
N CYS A 213 12.36 -3.79 -10.77
CA CYS A 213 12.63 -5.23 -10.78
C CYS A 213 12.08 -5.88 -12.06
N ASP A 214 10.81 -5.61 -12.39
CA ASP A 214 10.14 -6.12 -13.60
C ASP A 214 10.87 -5.66 -14.87
N SER A 215 11.32 -4.41 -14.90
CA SER A 215 12.13 -3.89 -16.02
C SER A 215 13.46 -4.64 -16.17
N LYS A 216 14.16 -4.94 -15.06
CA LYS A 216 15.41 -5.73 -15.09
C LYS A 216 15.15 -7.17 -15.55
N ILE A 217 14.05 -7.78 -15.10
CA ILE A 217 13.64 -9.12 -15.53
C ILE A 217 13.35 -9.11 -17.03
N MET A 218 12.60 -8.11 -17.53
CA MET A 218 12.30 -7.97 -18.96
C MET A 218 13.57 -7.79 -19.80
N VAL A 219 14.57 -7.03 -19.33
CA VAL A 219 15.87 -6.90 -20.00
C VAL A 219 16.56 -8.26 -20.10
N ARG A 220 16.63 -9.03 -19.00
CA ARG A 220 17.23 -10.37 -19.00
C ARG A 220 16.48 -11.34 -19.93
N ILE A 221 15.16 -11.28 -19.96
CA ILE A 221 14.35 -12.07 -20.90
C ILE A 221 14.68 -11.66 -22.33
N SER A 222 14.78 -10.36 -22.63
CA SER A 222 15.15 -9.85 -23.96
C SER A 222 16.54 -10.32 -24.40
N GLU A 223 17.53 -10.27 -23.51
CA GLU A 223 18.89 -10.79 -23.76
C GLU A 223 18.88 -12.30 -24.02
N ALA A 224 18.12 -13.06 -23.23
CA ALA A 224 17.94 -14.50 -23.45
C ALA A 224 17.26 -14.79 -24.80
N VAL A 225 16.21 -14.05 -25.14
CA VAL A 225 15.52 -14.15 -26.45
C VAL A 225 16.44 -13.74 -27.60
N GLN A 226 17.31 -12.74 -27.41
CA GLN A 226 18.27 -12.32 -28.42
C GLN A 226 19.34 -13.40 -28.67
N SER A 227 19.83 -14.05 -27.62
CA SER A 227 20.79 -15.17 -27.76
C SER A 227 20.13 -16.40 -28.40
N ASP A 228 18.90 -16.74 -28.02
CA ASP A 228 18.10 -17.78 -28.67
C ASP A 228 17.83 -17.46 -30.15
N SER A 229 17.52 -16.20 -30.47
CA SER A 229 17.36 -15.72 -31.84
C SER A 229 18.63 -15.87 -32.67
N ALA A 230 19.82 -15.71 -32.08
CA ALA A 230 21.09 -15.92 -32.77
C ALA A 230 21.31 -17.41 -33.09
N ALA A 231 20.97 -18.31 -32.17
CA ALA A 231 20.98 -19.76 -32.40
C ALA A 231 19.98 -20.15 -33.51
N MET A 232 18.75 -19.63 -33.45
CA MET A 232 17.72 -19.85 -34.46
C MET A 232 18.16 -19.38 -35.86
N LYS A 233 18.80 -18.20 -35.94
CA LYS A 233 19.40 -17.70 -37.19
C LYS A 233 20.48 -18.62 -37.73
N THR A 234 21.30 -19.20 -36.85
CA THR A 234 22.36 -20.13 -37.25
C THR A 234 21.78 -21.41 -37.86
N ILE A 235 20.76 -22.00 -37.22
CA ILE A 235 20.05 -23.17 -37.74
C ILE A 235 19.39 -22.85 -39.10
N ALA A 236 18.77 -21.68 -39.23
CA ALA A 236 18.17 -21.24 -40.49
C ALA A 236 19.22 -21.13 -41.62
N VAL A 237 20.42 -20.61 -41.33
CA VAL A 237 21.51 -20.54 -42.32
C VAL A 237 22.01 -21.93 -42.71
N LEU A 238 22.20 -22.84 -41.74
CA LEU A 238 22.64 -24.21 -42.01
C LEU A 238 21.61 -24.95 -42.88
N THR A 239 20.32 -24.84 -42.56
CA THR A 239 19.24 -25.46 -43.34
C THR A 239 19.15 -24.87 -44.75
N LEU A 240 19.23 -23.55 -44.92
CA LEU A 240 19.26 -22.90 -46.24
C LEU A 240 20.47 -23.32 -47.10
N THR A 241 21.59 -23.65 -46.47
CA THR A 241 22.82 -24.07 -47.15
C THR A 241 22.75 -25.55 -47.57
N PHE A 242 22.29 -26.43 -46.68
CA PHE A 242 22.29 -27.87 -46.93
C PHE A 242 21.07 -28.36 -47.72
N LEU A 243 19.90 -27.73 -47.58
CA LEU A 243 18.65 -28.18 -48.20
C LEU A 243 18.71 -28.27 -49.75
N PRO A 244 19.32 -27.31 -50.49
CA PRO A 244 19.41 -27.43 -51.94
C PRO A 244 20.36 -28.55 -52.38
N ALA A 245 21.47 -28.72 -51.66
CA ALA A 245 22.45 -29.77 -51.93
C ALA A 245 21.87 -31.17 -51.68
N THR A 246 21.14 -31.35 -50.57
CA THR A 246 20.47 -32.62 -50.25
C THR A 246 19.32 -32.92 -51.21
N PHE A 247 18.53 -31.92 -51.62
CA PHE A 247 17.48 -32.09 -52.63
C PHE A 247 18.07 -32.56 -53.97
N VAL A 248 19.11 -31.88 -54.46
CA VAL A 248 19.78 -32.25 -55.71
C VAL A 248 20.37 -33.66 -55.61
N SER A 249 21.04 -33.99 -54.49
CA SER A 249 21.54 -35.35 -54.22
C SER A 249 20.43 -36.41 -54.27
N ALA A 250 19.28 -36.16 -53.65
CA ALA A 250 18.14 -37.07 -53.66
C ALA A 250 17.56 -37.28 -55.07
N VAL A 251 17.41 -36.21 -55.85
CA VAL A 251 16.94 -36.29 -57.25
C VAL A 251 17.90 -37.14 -58.10
N PHE A 252 19.21 -36.91 -57.97
CA PHE A 252 20.22 -37.69 -58.70
C PHE A 252 20.32 -39.15 -58.22
N SER A 253 20.08 -39.40 -56.93
CA SER A 253 20.01 -40.75 -56.35
C SER A 253 18.82 -41.56 -56.91
N MET A 254 17.71 -40.90 -57.25
CA MET A 254 16.54 -41.55 -57.85
C MET A 254 16.69 -41.83 -59.35
N THR A 255 17.61 -41.18 -60.07
CA THR A 255 17.53 -41.15 -61.54
C THR A 255 18.80 -41.46 -62.35
N PHE A 256 20.03 -41.46 -61.82
CA PHE A 256 21.20 -41.32 -62.73
C PHE A 256 22.48 -42.13 -62.51
N PHE A 257 22.56 -43.07 -61.56
CA PHE A 257 23.70 -44.00 -61.48
C PHE A 257 23.40 -45.34 -62.17
N ASN A 258 23.58 -45.40 -63.49
CA ASN A 258 23.76 -46.67 -64.18
C ASN A 258 25.27 -46.91 -64.32
N PHE A 259 25.81 -47.81 -63.49
CA PHE A 259 27.18 -48.31 -63.60
C PHE A 259 27.19 -49.47 -64.59
N SER A 260 27.77 -49.26 -65.78
CA SER A 260 28.17 -50.38 -66.63
C SER A 260 29.68 -50.57 -66.47
N PRO A 261 30.14 -51.55 -65.67
CA PRO A 261 31.56 -51.88 -65.62
C PRO A 261 31.93 -52.57 -66.93
N GLY A 262 32.60 -51.86 -67.82
CA GLY A 262 33.26 -52.46 -68.97
C GLY A 262 34.48 -53.25 -68.49
N SER A 263 34.27 -54.55 -68.32
CA SER A 263 35.22 -55.66 -68.46
C SER A 263 36.72 -55.41 -68.16
N GLU A 264 37.15 -56.09 -67.09
CA GLU A 264 38.44 -56.77 -66.85
C GLU A 264 39.32 -56.24 -65.71
N ALA A 265 39.64 -57.21 -64.83
CA ALA A 265 40.83 -57.32 -63.98
C ALA A 265 41.02 -56.32 -62.83
N TYR A 266 40.76 -56.85 -61.62
CA TYR A 266 41.41 -56.50 -60.34
C TYR A 266 41.49 -55.03 -59.97
N GLN A 267 40.49 -54.57 -59.23
CA GLN A 267 40.62 -53.98 -57.90
C GLN A 267 39.24 -53.46 -57.53
N GLU A 268 38.81 -53.66 -56.28
CA GLU A 268 37.68 -52.92 -55.73
C GLU A 268 38.08 -51.44 -55.62
N ALA A 269 38.08 -50.75 -56.76
CA ALA A 269 38.30 -49.33 -56.84
C ALA A 269 36.94 -48.65 -56.74
N TRP A 270 36.82 -47.70 -55.81
CA TRP A 270 35.70 -46.77 -55.75
C TRP A 270 35.62 -45.97 -57.06
N VAL A 271 34.85 -46.45 -58.05
CA VAL A 271 34.68 -45.75 -59.33
C VAL A 271 33.70 -44.59 -59.12
N VAL A 272 34.23 -43.38 -59.00
CA VAL A 272 33.44 -42.15 -59.03
C VAL A 272 33.08 -41.85 -60.49
N SER A 273 31.79 -41.61 -60.80
CA SER A 273 31.35 -41.30 -62.17
C SER A 273 31.93 -39.97 -62.67
N GLU A 274 32.41 -39.94 -63.92
CA GLU A 274 32.90 -38.71 -64.58
C GLU A 274 31.86 -37.57 -64.66
N LYS A 275 30.57 -37.89 -64.48
CA LYS A 275 29.47 -36.91 -64.49
C LYS A 275 29.21 -36.22 -63.14
N ILE A 276 30.02 -36.49 -62.11
CA ILE A 276 29.89 -35.87 -60.79
C ILE A 276 29.94 -34.33 -60.84
N TRP A 277 30.56 -33.74 -61.86
CA TRP A 277 30.60 -32.29 -62.04
C TRP A 277 29.21 -31.65 -62.24
N ILE A 278 28.23 -32.39 -62.78
CA ILE A 278 26.85 -31.91 -62.97
C ILE A 278 26.16 -31.64 -61.63
N TYR A 279 26.46 -32.43 -60.60
CA TYR A 279 25.98 -32.18 -59.25
C TYR A 279 26.44 -30.81 -58.73
N PHE A 280 27.73 -30.49 -58.89
CA PHE A 280 28.27 -29.19 -58.48
C PHE A 280 27.74 -28.03 -59.33
N ALA A 281 27.56 -28.26 -60.63
CA ALA A 281 27.03 -27.26 -61.57
C ALA A 281 25.58 -26.83 -61.26
N ILE A 282 24.77 -27.70 -60.65
CA ILE A 282 23.37 -27.40 -60.31
C ILE A 282 23.19 -27.03 -58.83
N SER A 283 23.87 -27.72 -57.92
CA SER A 283 23.72 -27.48 -56.47
C SER A 283 24.26 -26.10 -56.05
N LEU A 284 25.40 -25.66 -56.60
CA LEU A 284 26.02 -24.38 -56.25
C LEU A 284 25.18 -23.15 -56.65
N PRO A 285 24.65 -23.01 -57.88
CA PRO A 285 23.78 -21.88 -58.20
C PRO A 285 22.47 -21.93 -57.40
N LEU A 286 21.93 -23.11 -57.12
CA LEU A 286 20.70 -23.24 -56.34
C LEU A 286 20.90 -22.75 -54.89
N THR A 287 22.01 -23.09 -54.23
CA THR A 287 22.34 -22.57 -52.89
C THR A 287 22.57 -21.05 -52.90
N VAL A 288 23.22 -20.50 -53.93
CA VAL A 288 23.38 -19.05 -54.08
C VAL A 288 22.01 -18.37 -54.21
N ILE A 289 21.10 -18.92 -55.03
CA ILE A 289 19.75 -18.37 -55.22
C ILE A 289 18.95 -18.42 -53.91
N THR A 290 18.99 -19.52 -53.14
CA THR A 290 18.26 -19.61 -51.87
C THR A 290 18.79 -18.66 -50.80
N ILE A 291 20.11 -18.45 -50.73
CA ILE A 291 20.70 -17.49 -49.80
C ILE A 291 20.38 -16.04 -50.23
N LEU A 292 20.49 -15.73 -51.52
CA LEU A 292 20.16 -14.39 -52.05
C LEU A 292 18.68 -14.03 -51.84
N SER A 293 17.76 -14.99 -52.06
CA SER A 293 16.34 -14.76 -51.83
C SER A 293 16.04 -14.46 -50.36
N TRP A 294 16.67 -15.18 -49.43
CA TRP A 294 16.56 -14.92 -47.99
C TRP A 294 17.14 -13.56 -47.58
N LEU A 295 18.32 -13.19 -48.10
CA LEU A 295 18.94 -11.89 -47.82
C LEU A 295 18.10 -10.73 -48.36
N MET A 296 17.53 -10.87 -49.57
CA MET A 296 16.62 -9.87 -50.14
C MET A 296 15.36 -9.74 -49.29
N TRP A 297 14.74 -10.86 -48.90
CA TRP A 297 13.57 -10.89 -48.03
C TRP A 297 13.84 -10.18 -46.69
N GLN A 298 14.94 -10.52 -46.01
CA GLN A 298 15.33 -9.87 -44.75
C GLN A 298 15.51 -8.36 -44.91
N ARG A 299 16.17 -7.91 -45.98
CA ARG A 299 16.39 -6.48 -46.24
C ARG A 299 15.07 -5.74 -46.48
N THR A 300 14.12 -6.34 -47.18
CA THR A 300 12.80 -5.72 -47.40
C THR A 300 11.97 -5.67 -46.11
N THR A 301 11.96 -6.73 -45.30
CA THR A 301 11.20 -6.75 -44.04
C THR A 301 11.77 -5.79 -43.00
N SER A 302 13.11 -5.68 -42.88
CA SER A 302 13.74 -4.74 -41.96
C SER A 302 13.51 -3.27 -42.33
N ARG A 303 13.31 -2.97 -43.63
CA ARG A 303 12.96 -1.60 -44.08
C ARG A 303 11.50 -1.26 -43.80
N ALA A 304 10.59 -2.24 -43.83
CA ALA A 304 9.18 -2.02 -43.52
C ALA A 304 8.93 -1.75 -42.02
N PHE A 305 9.73 -2.35 -41.12
CA PHE A 305 9.61 -2.15 -39.68
C PHE A 305 10.15 -0.79 -39.18
N LEU A 306 10.95 -0.07 -39.99
CA LEU A 306 11.48 1.26 -39.66
C LEU A 306 10.58 2.42 -40.13
N VAL A 307 9.47 2.13 -40.83
CA VAL A 307 8.56 3.13 -41.41
C VAL A 307 7.17 3.10 -40.72
N LEU A 308 6.97 2.23 -39.73
CA LEU A 308 5.82 2.18 -38.83
C LEU A 308 6.26 2.58 -37.42
#